data_AF-A0A3B7PU10-F1
#
_entry.id   AF-A0A3B7PU10-F1
#
_cell.length_a   1.000
_cell.length_b   1.000
_cell.length_c   1.000
_cell.angle_alpha   90.00
_cell.angle_beta   90.00
_cell.angle_gamma   90.00
#
_symmetry.space_group_name_H-M   'P 1'
#
loop_
_entity.id
_entity.type
_entity.pdbx_description
1 polymer ?
#
loop_
_entity_poly.entity_id
_entity_poly.type
_entity_poly.pdbx_seq_one_letter_code
_entity_poly.pdbx_strand_id
1 'polypeptide(L)'
;MRVNFKKLLMIGSFGAALHGCSSMGNFSADPMAGYASAQELILKKNLNQPDGAAKEYVYAWGARHQGADPESLLPRKYLSQYCHAKGGSFSLLHKSSLGLVKDGRARNALASSSNVSQGIGAYQCKQRNGQRWIVSIEPIAEMRSAQYADARAVRLQAQIMDADEAQRFYRNSSPAAVAPKKANAAAAKSPAAKPAALKGAEDKKELPAAAETAKPPVQLADTPQQQQMKYYVAARRDINSGRNQVEACNNAQRAYNYGRLPGSAASNVYAESGMLAARCLTGIPSYSSRFSNPKAQAQRILQNLAGNHNHAGAKHMLKQMK
;
A
#
# COMPACT_ATOMS: atom_id res chain seq x y z
N MET A 1 23.94 -48.62 75.02
CA MET A 1 24.94 -49.19 74.08
C MET A 1 24.90 -48.40 72.77
N ARG A 2 26.09 -48.00 72.30
CA ARG A 2 26.51 -47.72 70.91
C ARG A 2 25.90 -46.53 70.15
N VAL A 3 26.72 -45.48 70.11
CA VAL A 3 26.87 -44.51 69.02
C VAL A 3 27.18 -45.24 67.71
N ASN A 4 26.70 -44.76 66.55
CA ASN A 4 27.52 -44.87 65.34
C ASN A 4 27.31 -43.73 64.33
N PHE A 5 28.45 -43.17 63.96
CA PHE A 5 28.72 -41.97 63.19
C PHE A 5 29.45 -42.46 61.94
N LYS A 6 28.90 -42.24 60.75
CA LYS A 6 29.55 -42.52 59.44
C LYS A 6 28.76 -41.73 58.39
N LYS A 7 29.31 -40.81 57.60
CA LYS A 7 30.68 -40.36 57.35
C LYS A 7 30.62 -38.88 56.97
N LEU A 8 31.59 -38.14 57.49
CA LEU A 8 32.06 -36.87 56.98
C LEU A 8 32.88 -37.13 55.70
N LEU A 9 32.65 -36.39 54.61
CA LEU A 9 33.75 -35.96 53.75
C LEU A 9 33.45 -34.58 53.18
N MET A 10 34.25 -33.62 53.64
CA MET A 10 34.36 -32.24 53.20
C MET A 10 35.38 -32.16 52.06
N ILE A 11 35.03 -31.57 50.91
CA ILE A 11 35.88 -30.79 49.97
C ILE A 11 34.88 -29.96 49.15
N GLY A 12 34.95 -28.65 48.92
CA GLY A 12 35.93 -27.62 49.13
C GLY A 12 35.58 -26.47 48.17
N SER A 13 35.41 -25.27 48.72
CA SER A 13 35.42 -23.91 48.16
C SER A 13 35.52 -23.70 46.63
N PHE A 14 34.65 -22.86 46.06
CA PHE A 14 34.94 -21.47 45.65
C PHE A 14 33.78 -20.88 44.85
N GLY A 15 33.45 -19.62 45.14
CA GLY A 15 32.31 -18.91 44.57
C GLY A 15 32.44 -18.56 43.09
N ALA A 16 31.29 -18.38 42.45
CA ALA A 16 31.14 -17.46 41.35
C ALA A 16 29.74 -16.86 41.45
N ALA A 17 29.69 -15.52 41.48
CA ALA A 17 28.47 -14.76 41.35
C ALA A 17 27.67 -15.28 40.14
N LEU A 18 26.39 -15.57 40.36
CA LEU A 18 25.44 -15.79 39.29
C LEU A 18 25.26 -14.46 38.56
N HIS A 19 26.16 -14.16 37.62
CA HIS A 19 25.83 -13.34 36.47
C HIS A 19 24.65 -14.05 35.79
N GLY A 20 23.46 -13.48 35.96
CA GLY A 20 22.29 -13.89 35.21
C GLY A 20 22.68 -13.98 33.75
N CYS A 21 22.49 -15.16 33.18
CA CYS A 21 22.63 -15.40 31.75
C CYS A 21 21.73 -14.41 31.01
N SER A 22 22.32 -13.33 30.52
CA SER A 22 21.81 -12.64 29.35
C SER A 22 21.64 -13.72 28.29
N SER A 23 20.39 -14.11 28.04
CA SER A 23 20.06 -14.84 26.83
C SER A 23 20.57 -13.96 25.68
N MET A 24 21.74 -14.32 25.16
CA MET A 24 22.17 -13.89 23.84
C MET A 24 21.11 -14.44 22.91
N GLY A 25 20.14 -13.59 22.58
CA GLY A 25 19.17 -13.86 21.55
C GLY A 25 19.97 -14.25 20.32
N ASN A 26 19.78 -15.49 19.86
CA ASN A 26 20.15 -15.88 18.51
C ASN A 26 19.71 -14.74 17.59
N PHE A 27 20.67 -14.05 16.97
CA PHE A 27 20.40 -13.19 15.83
C PHE A 27 19.96 -14.10 14.68
N SER A 28 18.74 -14.62 14.76
CA SER A 28 18.03 -15.06 13.58
C SER A 28 17.97 -13.84 12.67
N ALA A 29 18.66 -13.93 11.53
CA ALA A 29 18.55 -12.92 10.49
C ALA A 29 17.06 -12.63 10.28
N ASP A 30 16.65 -11.37 10.48
CA ASP A 30 15.23 -11.03 10.39
C ASP A 30 14.74 -11.45 9.00
N PRO A 31 13.74 -12.34 8.89
CA PRO A 31 13.28 -12.85 7.60
C PRO A 31 12.73 -11.75 6.69
N MET A 32 12.53 -10.54 7.22
CA MET A 32 12.11 -9.34 6.50
C MET A 32 13.27 -8.41 6.11
N ALA A 33 14.51 -8.67 6.55
CA ALA A 33 15.68 -7.86 6.22
C ALA A 33 15.98 -7.83 4.72
N GLY A 34 15.71 -8.94 4.02
CA GLY A 34 16.00 -9.15 2.60
C GLY A 34 15.09 -8.44 1.60
N TYR A 35 14.11 -7.66 2.06
CA TYR A 35 13.27 -6.82 1.19
C TYR A 35 13.74 -5.36 1.23
N ALA A 36 14.01 -4.81 0.06
CA ALA A 36 14.44 -3.42 -0.12
C ALA A 36 13.26 -2.43 0.00
N SER A 37 12.04 -2.88 -0.28
CA SER A 37 10.83 -2.05 -0.15
C SER A 37 9.58 -2.86 0.18
N ALA A 38 8.52 -2.19 0.65
CA ALA A 38 7.22 -2.80 0.85
C ALA A 38 6.61 -3.31 -0.47
N GLN A 39 6.88 -2.64 -1.60
CA GLN A 39 6.46 -3.11 -2.93
C GLN A 39 7.14 -4.44 -3.29
N GLU A 40 8.43 -4.56 -3.00
CA GLU A 40 9.16 -5.82 -3.23
C GLU A 40 8.62 -6.95 -2.36
N LEU A 41 8.23 -6.66 -1.11
CA LEU A 41 7.57 -7.62 -0.23
C LEU A 41 6.25 -8.10 -0.84
N ILE A 42 5.38 -7.18 -1.32
CA ILE A 42 4.11 -7.51 -1.98
C ILE A 42 4.33 -8.50 -3.12
N LEU A 43 5.34 -8.25 -3.96
CA LEU A 43 5.68 -9.10 -5.10
C LEU A 43 6.25 -10.46 -4.64
N LYS A 44 7.29 -10.47 -3.80
CA LYS A 44 7.98 -11.71 -3.41
C LYS A 44 7.16 -12.61 -2.49
N LYS A 45 6.27 -12.04 -1.67
CA LYS A 45 5.32 -12.81 -0.84
C LYS A 45 4.02 -13.16 -1.59
N ASN A 46 3.91 -12.78 -2.87
CA ASN A 46 2.71 -13.00 -3.69
C ASN A 46 1.45 -12.53 -2.94
N LEU A 47 1.48 -11.29 -2.43
CA LEU A 47 0.33 -10.68 -1.75
C LEU A 47 -0.77 -10.25 -2.72
N ASN A 48 -0.39 -10.07 -3.99
CA ASN A 48 -1.28 -9.95 -5.12
C ASN A 48 -1.01 -11.10 -6.10
N GLN A 49 -1.83 -11.21 -7.13
CA GLN A 49 -1.53 -12.03 -8.29
C GLN A 49 -0.30 -11.49 -9.04
N PRO A 50 0.36 -12.30 -9.89
CA PRO A 50 1.56 -11.87 -10.64
C PRO A 50 1.35 -10.65 -11.54
N ASP A 51 0.11 -10.40 -11.98
CA ASP A 51 -0.31 -9.24 -12.77
C ASP A 51 -0.67 -8.01 -11.90
N GLY A 52 -0.53 -8.12 -10.57
CA GLY A 52 -0.91 -7.09 -9.61
C GLY A 52 -2.39 -7.08 -9.23
N ALA A 53 -3.21 -7.99 -9.78
CA ALA A 53 -4.61 -8.10 -9.43
C ALA A 53 -4.83 -8.67 -8.03
N ALA A 54 -6.03 -8.49 -7.50
CA ALA A 54 -6.41 -9.00 -6.19
C ALA A 54 -6.29 -10.54 -6.13
N LYS A 55 -5.73 -11.03 -5.03
CA LYS A 55 -5.54 -12.45 -4.73
C LYS A 55 -6.62 -12.96 -3.77
N GLU A 56 -7.01 -14.21 -3.93
CA GLU A 56 -7.93 -14.90 -3.03
C GLU A 56 -7.27 -15.24 -1.69
N TYR A 57 -7.98 -14.98 -0.60
CA TYR A 57 -7.59 -15.32 0.77
C TYR A 57 -8.79 -15.90 1.52
N VAL A 58 -8.62 -17.04 2.18
CA VAL A 58 -9.68 -17.60 3.03
C VAL A 58 -9.85 -16.76 4.28
N TYR A 59 -11.09 -16.37 4.60
CA TYR A 59 -11.41 -15.61 5.83
C TYR A 59 -12.35 -16.35 6.78
N ALA A 60 -13.09 -17.34 6.28
CA ALA A 60 -13.93 -18.22 7.08
C ALA A 60 -13.77 -19.66 6.60
N TRP A 61 -13.23 -20.50 7.48
CA TRP A 61 -13.06 -21.91 7.23
C TRP A 61 -14.36 -22.67 7.49
N GLY A 62 -14.66 -23.64 6.64
CA GLY A 62 -15.76 -24.58 6.86
C GLY A 62 -15.47 -25.59 7.97
N ALA A 63 -16.43 -26.47 8.25
CA ALA A 63 -16.35 -27.45 9.33
C ALA A 63 -15.05 -28.28 9.34
N ARG A 64 -14.52 -28.64 8.16
CA ARG A 64 -13.32 -29.46 8.00
C ARG A 64 -12.02 -28.79 8.43
N HIS A 65 -11.99 -27.47 8.52
CA HIS A 65 -10.80 -26.68 8.86
C HIS A 65 -11.08 -25.68 9.99
N GLN A 66 -12.03 -26.02 10.88
CA GLN A 66 -12.32 -25.18 12.04
C GLN A 66 -11.06 -24.97 12.88
N GLY A 67 -10.80 -23.71 13.22
CA GLY A 67 -9.64 -23.30 14.02
C GLY A 67 -8.38 -22.95 13.23
N ALA A 68 -8.36 -23.14 11.90
CA ALA A 68 -7.25 -22.64 11.08
C ALA A 68 -7.22 -21.10 11.07
N ASP A 69 -6.01 -20.53 11.01
CA ASP A 69 -5.83 -19.08 10.95
C ASP A 69 -6.45 -18.52 9.66
N PRO A 70 -7.16 -17.38 9.71
CA PRO A 70 -7.68 -16.73 8.51
C PRO A 70 -6.55 -16.15 7.67
N GLU A 71 -6.47 -16.57 6.42
CA GLU A 71 -5.47 -16.10 5.46
C GLU A 71 -5.68 -14.63 5.06
N SER A 72 -6.91 -14.10 5.21
CA SER A 72 -7.24 -12.70 4.96
C SER A 72 -6.40 -11.70 5.77
N LEU A 73 -5.77 -12.15 6.85
CA LEU A 73 -4.86 -11.33 7.67
C LEU A 73 -3.41 -11.35 7.18
N LEU A 74 -3.05 -12.24 6.26
CA LEU A 74 -1.67 -12.39 5.78
C LEU A 74 -1.09 -11.11 5.17
N PRO A 75 -1.80 -10.35 4.31
CA PRO A 75 -1.26 -9.11 3.78
C PRO A 75 -0.85 -8.12 4.89
N ARG A 76 -1.77 -7.84 5.83
CA ARG A 76 -1.52 -6.97 6.98
C ARG A 76 -0.36 -7.50 7.83
N LYS A 77 -0.34 -8.81 8.11
CA LYS A 77 0.70 -9.46 8.93
C LYS A 77 2.08 -9.26 8.33
N TYR A 78 2.28 -9.59 7.05
CA TYR A 78 3.60 -9.47 6.42
C TYR A 78 4.06 -8.03 6.31
N LEU A 79 3.17 -7.10 5.93
CA LEU A 79 3.51 -5.68 5.82
C LEU A 79 3.84 -5.07 7.19
N SER A 80 3.12 -5.45 8.24
CA SER A 80 3.42 -5.08 9.62
C SER A 80 4.78 -5.62 10.07
N GLN A 81 5.05 -6.91 9.85
CA GLN A 81 6.34 -7.53 10.17
C GLN A 81 7.49 -6.83 9.46
N TYR A 82 7.34 -6.53 8.16
CA TYR A 82 8.34 -5.78 7.40
C TYR A 82 8.56 -4.36 7.96
N CYS A 83 7.50 -3.66 8.33
CA CYS A 83 7.62 -2.35 8.95
C CYS A 83 8.41 -2.42 10.27
N HIS A 84 8.08 -3.38 11.13
CA HIS A 84 8.74 -3.57 12.44
C HIS A 84 10.20 -3.99 12.30
N ALA A 85 10.51 -4.87 11.34
CA ALA A 85 11.87 -5.28 11.01
C ALA A 85 12.78 -4.11 10.61
N LYS A 86 12.19 -3.06 10.00
CA LYS A 86 12.89 -1.81 9.67
C LYS A 86 12.82 -0.78 10.80
N GLY A 87 12.51 -1.22 12.03
CA GLY A 87 12.41 -0.39 13.22
C GLY A 87 11.21 0.57 13.21
N GLY A 88 10.21 0.34 12.36
CA GLY A 88 9.05 1.21 12.22
C GLY A 88 7.83 0.80 13.03
N SER A 89 6.87 1.72 13.11
CA SER A 89 5.52 1.51 13.66
C SER A 89 4.50 1.37 12.53
N PHE A 90 3.77 0.26 12.52
CA PHE A 90 2.70 0.01 11.56
C PHE A 90 1.35 0.31 12.20
N SER A 91 0.57 1.23 11.63
CA SER A 91 -0.68 1.73 12.22
C SER A 91 -1.76 1.89 11.17
N LEU A 92 -3.01 1.66 11.54
CA LEU A 92 -4.16 1.92 10.67
C LEU A 92 -4.36 3.42 10.53
N LEU A 93 -4.38 3.91 9.29
CA LEU A 93 -4.61 5.31 8.93
C LEU A 93 -6.07 5.56 8.55
N HIS A 94 -6.65 4.68 7.71
CA HIS A 94 -8.06 4.77 7.30
C HIS A 94 -8.71 3.38 7.31
N LYS A 95 -9.92 3.30 7.83
CA LYS A 95 -10.74 2.08 7.72
C LYS A 95 -11.26 1.93 6.31
N SER A 96 -11.26 0.70 5.80
CA SER A 96 -11.97 0.37 4.56
C SER A 96 -13.48 0.57 4.75
N SER A 97 -14.14 1.13 3.75
CA SER A 97 -15.59 1.16 3.65
C SER A 97 -16.15 0.08 2.72
N LEU A 98 -15.30 -0.82 2.24
CA LEU A 98 -15.64 -1.88 1.28
C LEU A 98 -16.16 -1.32 -0.06
N GLY A 99 -15.80 -0.08 -0.41
CA GLY A 99 -16.32 0.62 -1.59
C GLY A 99 -16.01 -0.04 -2.94
N LEU A 100 -14.99 -0.91 -3.00
CA LEU A 100 -14.65 -1.66 -4.21
C LEU A 100 -15.50 -2.94 -4.39
N VAL A 101 -16.20 -3.39 -3.34
CA VAL A 101 -17.06 -4.57 -3.40
C VAL A 101 -18.44 -4.14 -3.91
N LYS A 102 -18.79 -4.55 -5.12
CA LYS A 102 -20.03 -4.11 -5.79
C LYS A 102 -21.30 -4.70 -5.18
N ASP A 103 -21.27 -5.98 -4.80
CA ASP A 103 -22.41 -6.67 -4.22
C ASP A 103 -22.64 -6.24 -2.75
N GLY A 104 -23.85 -5.79 -2.45
CA GLY A 104 -24.24 -5.35 -1.11
C GLY A 104 -24.28 -6.50 -0.09
N ARG A 105 -24.66 -7.72 -0.51
CA ARG A 105 -24.64 -8.88 0.39
C ARG A 105 -23.22 -9.27 0.75
N ALA A 106 -22.33 -9.34 -0.24
CA ALA A 106 -20.89 -9.51 -0.03
C ALA A 106 -20.31 -8.44 0.91
N ARG A 107 -20.65 -7.15 0.72
CA ARG A 107 -20.21 -6.08 1.63
C ARG A 107 -20.62 -6.34 3.07
N ASN A 108 -21.90 -6.67 3.30
CA ASN A 108 -22.40 -6.92 4.66
C ASN A 108 -21.72 -8.14 5.30
N ALA A 109 -21.51 -9.21 4.54
CA ALA A 109 -20.81 -10.40 5.01
C ALA A 109 -19.38 -10.08 5.45
N LEU A 110 -18.62 -9.38 4.60
CA LEU A 110 -17.24 -8.98 4.90
C LEU A 110 -17.18 -7.99 6.08
N ALA A 111 -18.11 -7.04 6.17
CA ALA A 111 -18.17 -6.07 7.27
C ALA A 111 -18.44 -6.75 8.62
N SER A 112 -19.26 -7.81 8.63
CA SER A 112 -19.59 -8.56 9.84
C SER A 112 -18.48 -9.52 10.31
N SER A 113 -17.49 -9.79 9.46
CA SER A 113 -16.38 -10.70 9.77
C SER A 113 -15.21 -9.96 10.41
N SER A 114 -14.86 -10.31 11.65
CA SER A 114 -13.64 -9.82 12.31
C SER A 114 -12.36 -10.25 11.59
N ASN A 115 -12.37 -11.42 10.95
CA ASN A 115 -11.24 -11.95 10.18
C ASN A 115 -10.92 -11.13 8.92
N VAL A 116 -11.87 -10.30 8.45
CA VAL A 116 -11.66 -9.41 7.30
C VAL A 116 -11.50 -7.97 7.78
N SER A 117 -12.43 -7.45 8.58
CA SER A 117 -12.48 -6.04 8.99
C SER A 117 -11.20 -5.57 9.71
N GLN A 118 -10.51 -6.45 10.44
CA GLN A 118 -9.24 -6.11 11.06
C GLN A 118 -8.06 -6.11 10.06
N GLY A 119 -8.16 -6.80 8.93
CA GLY A 119 -7.07 -6.96 7.96
C GLY A 119 -7.03 -5.88 6.87
N ILE A 120 -8.13 -5.15 6.69
CA ILE A 120 -8.35 -4.23 5.55
C ILE A 120 -8.24 -2.75 5.94
N GLY A 121 -8.11 -1.89 4.95
CA GLY A 121 -7.94 -0.45 5.09
C GLY A 121 -6.54 0.04 4.70
N ALA A 122 -6.30 1.33 4.88
CA ALA A 122 -4.99 1.92 4.67
C ALA A 122 -4.19 1.88 5.96
N TYR A 123 -2.98 1.35 5.85
CA TYR A 123 -2.01 1.30 6.92
C TYR A 123 -0.80 2.15 6.57
N GLN A 124 -0.28 2.84 7.57
CA GLN A 124 0.94 3.61 7.47
C GLN A 124 2.05 2.94 8.26
N CYS A 125 3.21 2.80 7.63
CA CYS A 125 4.46 2.54 8.32
C CYS A 125 5.23 3.85 8.49
N LYS A 126 5.66 4.13 9.72
CA LYS A 126 6.61 5.20 10.03
C LYS A 126 7.88 4.59 10.58
N GLN A 127 8.98 4.74 9.87
CA GLN A 127 10.29 4.22 10.29
C GLN A 127 11.07 5.29 11.06
N ARG A 128 11.99 4.85 11.93
CA ARG A 128 12.82 5.75 12.76
C ARG A 128 13.72 6.68 11.95
N ASN A 129 14.09 6.27 10.73
CA ASN A 129 14.89 7.06 9.79
C ASN A 129 14.07 8.14 9.05
N GLY A 130 12.81 8.39 9.44
CA GLY A 130 11.91 9.34 8.80
C GLY A 130 11.24 8.83 7.52
N GLN A 131 11.58 7.64 7.03
CA GLN A 131 10.88 7.04 5.90
C GLN A 131 9.46 6.65 6.31
N ARG A 132 8.52 6.95 5.43
CA ARG A 132 7.11 6.60 5.59
C ARG A 132 6.55 6.07 4.29
N TRP A 133 5.65 5.11 4.41
CA TRP A 133 4.89 4.59 3.28
C TRP A 133 3.50 4.19 3.76
N ILE A 134 2.54 4.26 2.84
CA ILE A 134 1.15 3.87 3.07
C ILE A 134 0.85 2.71 2.14
N VAL A 135 0.12 1.72 2.66
CA VAL A 135 -0.39 0.59 1.90
C VAL A 135 -1.89 0.48 2.12
N SER A 136 -2.64 0.43 1.04
CA SER A 136 -4.06 0.11 1.02
C SER A 136 -4.22 -1.39 0.84
N ILE A 137 -5.03 -2.02 1.70
CA ILE A 137 -5.42 -3.43 1.60
C ILE A 137 -6.93 -3.46 1.49
N GLU A 138 -7.45 -3.63 0.26
CA GLU A 138 -8.88 -3.49 -0.01
C GLU A 138 -9.49 -4.76 -0.58
N PRO A 139 -10.68 -5.14 -0.12
CA PRO A 139 -11.45 -6.21 -0.72
C PRO A 139 -12.14 -5.73 -1.99
N ILE A 140 -12.09 -6.53 -3.04
CA ILE A 140 -12.79 -6.25 -4.31
C ILE A 140 -13.98 -7.18 -4.55
N ALA A 141 -13.98 -8.34 -3.89
CA ALA A 141 -15.03 -9.36 -4.02
C ALA A 141 -15.01 -10.32 -2.83
N GLU A 142 -16.17 -10.93 -2.58
CA GLU A 142 -16.36 -12.06 -1.69
C GLU A 142 -16.84 -13.25 -2.52
N MET A 143 -16.42 -14.47 -2.16
CA MET A 143 -16.77 -15.69 -2.89
C MET A 143 -16.60 -16.94 -2.05
N ARG A 144 -17.11 -18.07 -2.56
CA ARG A 144 -16.69 -19.39 -2.08
C ARG A 144 -15.24 -19.62 -2.51
N SER A 145 -14.45 -20.24 -1.66
CA SER A 145 -13.05 -20.54 -2.01
C SER A 145 -13.00 -21.52 -3.17
N ALA A 146 -12.11 -21.25 -4.12
CA ALA A 146 -11.84 -22.17 -5.23
C ALA A 146 -11.06 -23.42 -4.76
N GLN A 147 -10.30 -23.30 -3.68
CA GLN A 147 -9.44 -24.36 -3.15
C GLN A 147 -10.15 -25.22 -2.11
N TYR A 148 -11.04 -24.63 -1.33
CA TYR A 148 -11.71 -25.29 -0.20
C TYR A 148 -13.22 -25.17 -0.32
N ALA A 149 -13.88 -26.29 -0.67
CA ALA A 149 -15.31 -26.33 -1.01
C ALA A 149 -16.26 -25.71 0.05
N ASP A 150 -15.89 -25.81 1.31
CA ASP A 150 -16.68 -25.35 2.46
C ASP A 150 -16.21 -24.00 3.03
N ALA A 151 -15.18 -23.37 2.44
CA ALA A 151 -14.62 -22.12 2.94
C ALA A 151 -15.15 -20.91 2.15
N ARG A 152 -15.15 -19.74 2.82
CA ARG A 152 -15.39 -18.44 2.21
C ARG A 152 -14.09 -17.69 2.08
N ALA A 153 -13.92 -17.05 0.94
CA ALA A 153 -12.74 -16.29 0.58
C ALA A 153 -13.07 -14.86 0.16
N VAL A 154 -12.09 -13.99 0.35
CA VAL A 154 -12.12 -12.59 -0.04
C VAL A 154 -10.99 -12.34 -1.03
N ARG A 155 -11.26 -11.58 -2.08
CA ARG A 155 -10.21 -11.12 -2.99
C ARG A 155 -9.66 -9.79 -2.49
N LEU A 156 -8.42 -9.80 -2.00
CA LEU A 156 -7.74 -8.63 -1.47
C LEU A 156 -6.69 -8.12 -2.45
N GLN A 157 -6.60 -6.80 -2.58
CA GLN A 157 -5.53 -6.12 -3.30
C GLN A 157 -4.74 -5.26 -2.34
N ALA A 158 -3.43 -5.48 -2.28
CA ALA A 158 -2.48 -4.64 -1.55
C ALA A 158 -1.79 -3.67 -2.52
N GLN A 159 -1.87 -2.35 -2.27
CA GLN A 159 -1.30 -1.32 -3.12
C GLN A 159 -0.60 -0.25 -2.30
N ILE A 160 0.64 0.08 -2.65
CA ILE A 160 1.35 1.21 -2.05
C ILE A 160 0.74 2.50 -2.60
N MET A 161 0.45 3.44 -1.70
CA MET A 161 -0.15 4.74 -2.01
C MET A 161 0.68 5.85 -1.36
N ASP A 162 0.64 7.05 -1.95
CA ASP A 162 1.07 8.25 -1.25
C ASP A 162 -0.04 8.79 -0.32
N ALA A 163 0.30 9.80 0.48
CA ALA A 163 -0.61 10.34 1.49
C ALA A 163 -1.85 11.01 0.88
N ASP A 164 -1.69 11.71 -0.25
CA ASP A 164 -2.78 12.42 -0.90
C ASP A 164 -3.71 11.43 -1.61
N GLU A 165 -3.14 10.40 -2.24
CA GLU A 165 -3.88 9.30 -2.87
C GLU A 165 -4.73 8.57 -1.83
N ALA A 166 -4.13 8.18 -0.70
CA ALA A 166 -4.85 7.53 0.40
C ALA A 166 -5.97 8.43 0.92
N GLN A 167 -5.68 9.70 1.20
CA GLN A 167 -6.71 10.62 1.70
C GLN A 167 -7.89 10.75 0.74
N ARG A 168 -7.64 10.86 -0.58
CA ARG A 168 -8.72 10.97 -1.58
C ARG A 168 -9.53 9.69 -1.69
N PHE A 169 -8.87 8.54 -1.75
CA PHE A 169 -9.52 7.24 -1.86
C PHE A 169 -10.49 7.04 -0.69
N TYR A 170 -10.02 7.19 0.55
CA TYR A 170 -10.84 6.94 1.74
C TYR A 170 -11.85 8.06 2.05
N ARG A 171 -11.62 9.29 1.59
CA ARG A 171 -12.61 10.38 1.69
C ARG A 171 -13.81 10.14 0.79
N ASN A 172 -13.58 9.66 -0.44
CA ASN A 172 -14.64 9.41 -1.42
C ASN A 172 -15.44 8.13 -1.12
N SER A 173 -14.88 7.22 -0.33
CA SER A 173 -15.54 5.97 0.05
C SER A 173 -16.22 6.03 1.42
N SER A 174 -16.09 7.12 2.18
CA SER A 174 -16.80 7.30 3.45
C SER A 174 -18.25 7.73 3.20
N PRO A 175 -19.27 7.11 3.83
CA PRO A 175 -20.55 7.79 3.98
C PRO A 175 -20.27 9.08 4.76
N ALA A 176 -20.72 10.22 4.23
CA ALA A 176 -20.47 11.53 4.80
C ALA A 176 -20.67 11.50 6.33
N ALA A 177 -19.58 11.68 7.08
CA ALA A 177 -19.66 11.88 8.51
C ALA A 177 -20.46 13.16 8.75
N VAL A 178 -21.57 12.97 9.46
CA VAL A 178 -22.52 13.97 9.93
C VAL A 178 -21.79 15.23 10.38
N ALA A 179 -22.12 16.37 9.76
CA ALA A 179 -21.68 17.67 10.23
C ALA A 179 -22.01 17.82 11.72
N PRO A 180 -21.10 18.36 12.55
CA PRO A 180 -21.36 18.46 13.98
C PRO A 180 -22.58 19.36 14.21
N LYS A 181 -23.63 18.77 14.78
CA LYS A 181 -24.71 19.53 15.42
C LYS A 181 -24.06 20.47 16.43
N LYS A 182 -24.05 21.77 16.11
CA LYS A 182 -23.81 22.82 17.10
C LYS A 182 -24.77 22.60 18.26
N ALA A 183 -24.20 22.60 19.46
CA ALA A 183 -24.94 22.54 20.71
C ALA A 183 -25.96 23.68 20.77
N ASN A 184 -27.23 23.34 20.98
CA ASN A 184 -28.24 24.29 21.43
C ASN A 184 -27.98 24.57 22.91
N ALA A 185 -27.56 25.79 23.23
CA ALA A 185 -27.77 26.39 24.55
C ALA A 185 -28.97 27.33 24.46
N ALA A 186 -29.82 27.25 25.48
CA ALA A 186 -31.13 27.84 25.55
C ALA A 186 -31.13 29.35 25.93
N ALA A 187 -32.22 30.00 25.49
CA ALA A 187 -32.98 31.08 26.14
C ALA A 187 -32.42 32.51 26.20
N ALA A 188 -33.09 33.42 25.47
CA ALA A 188 -33.68 34.64 26.02
C ALA A 188 -34.76 35.22 25.07
N LYS A 189 -35.76 35.87 25.66
CA LYS A 189 -37.10 36.20 25.14
C LYS A 189 -37.13 37.50 24.30
N SER A 190 -37.92 37.48 23.22
CA SER A 190 -38.93 38.43 22.66
C SER A 190 -38.87 39.96 22.92
N PRO A 191 -39.61 40.85 22.17
CA PRO A 191 -40.45 40.64 20.97
C PRO A 191 -40.37 41.73 19.85
N ALA A 192 -41.04 41.41 18.73
CA ALA A 192 -41.83 42.29 17.84
C ALA A 192 -41.15 43.33 16.91
N ALA A 193 -41.25 43.10 15.60
CA ALA A 193 -42.07 43.89 14.68
C ALA A 193 -42.15 43.23 13.29
N LYS A 194 -43.24 43.51 12.59
CA LYS A 194 -43.83 42.80 11.44
C LYS A 194 -43.48 43.55 10.12
N PRO A 195 -44.05 43.20 8.95
CA PRO A 195 -43.34 42.76 7.74
C PRO A 195 -43.31 43.80 6.60
N ALA A 196 -42.52 43.57 5.56
CA ALA A 196 -42.86 44.03 4.20
C ALA A 196 -42.10 43.21 3.13
N ALA A 197 -42.88 42.61 2.24
CA ALA A 197 -42.43 41.94 1.02
C ALA A 197 -42.19 42.95 -0.11
N LEU A 198 -41.42 42.57 -1.14
CA LEU A 198 -41.72 42.67 -2.59
C LEU A 198 -40.41 42.56 -3.41
N LYS A 199 -40.32 41.51 -4.26
CA LYS A 199 -40.18 41.54 -5.74
C LYS A 199 -38.99 42.36 -6.25
N GLY A 200 -38.00 41.80 -6.94
CA GLY A 200 -38.06 41.22 -8.30
C GLY A 200 -36.88 41.85 -9.07
N ALA A 201 -35.92 41.04 -9.55
CA ALA A 201 -35.76 40.68 -10.96
C ALA A 201 -35.07 41.77 -11.84
N GLU A 202 -33.87 41.38 -12.32
CA GLU A 202 -33.29 41.63 -13.66
C GLU A 202 -32.52 42.93 -13.99
N ASP A 203 -31.22 42.71 -14.25
CA ASP A 203 -30.33 43.21 -15.33
C ASP A 203 -30.46 44.66 -15.84
N LYS A 204 -29.35 45.44 -15.79
CA LYS A 204 -28.27 45.47 -16.83
C LYS A 204 -27.37 46.73 -16.70
N LYS A 205 -26.09 46.48 -16.39
CA LYS A 205 -24.85 47.10 -16.95
C LYS A 205 -24.56 48.61 -16.76
N GLU A 206 -23.59 48.90 -15.89
CA GLU A 206 -22.48 49.86 -16.14
C GLU A 206 -21.31 49.59 -15.16
N LEU A 207 -20.08 49.54 -15.69
CA LEU A 207 -18.79 49.39 -14.98
C LEU A 207 -18.22 50.80 -14.72
N PRO A 208 -17.38 51.07 -13.68
CA PRO A 208 -16.03 50.50 -13.64
C PRO A 208 -15.38 50.24 -12.25
N ALA A 209 -14.40 49.32 -12.29
CA ALA A 209 -13.17 49.26 -11.49
C ALA A 209 -13.23 49.23 -9.95
N ALA A 210 -13.03 48.03 -9.37
CA ALA A 210 -12.17 47.83 -8.20
C ALA A 210 -11.83 46.34 -7.97
N ALA A 211 -10.54 46.00 -8.13
CA ALA A 211 -9.82 44.89 -7.51
C ALA A 211 -10.37 43.45 -7.66
N GLU A 212 -10.03 42.78 -8.77
CA GLU A 212 -9.82 41.33 -8.76
C GLU A 212 -8.56 40.99 -7.94
N THR A 213 -8.74 40.63 -6.67
CA THR A 213 -7.81 39.70 -6.02
C THR A 213 -7.97 38.35 -6.70
N ALA A 214 -7.07 38.07 -7.65
CA ALA A 214 -6.93 36.78 -8.30
C ALA A 214 -6.84 35.66 -7.25
N LYS A 215 -7.85 34.79 -7.21
CA LYS A 215 -7.72 33.48 -6.56
C LYS A 215 -6.65 32.69 -7.31
N PRO A 216 -5.69 32.05 -6.61
CA PRO A 216 -4.76 31.13 -7.27
C PRO A 216 -5.56 30.03 -7.98
N PRO A 217 -5.17 29.60 -9.19
CA PRO A 217 -5.86 28.53 -9.88
C PRO A 217 -5.78 27.26 -9.02
N VAL A 218 -6.95 26.72 -8.69
CA VAL A 218 -7.10 25.42 -8.03
C VAL A 218 -6.45 24.39 -8.94
N GLN A 219 -5.28 23.88 -8.55
CA GLN A 219 -4.64 22.76 -9.25
C GLN A 219 -5.55 21.54 -9.13
N LEU A 220 -6.33 21.28 -10.18
CA LEU A 220 -7.00 20.01 -10.41
C LEU A 220 -5.94 18.93 -10.28
N ALA A 221 -6.05 18.10 -9.26
CA ALA A 221 -5.01 17.15 -8.99
C ALA A 221 -4.95 16.08 -10.08
N ASP A 222 -3.75 15.83 -10.59
CA ASP A 222 -3.49 14.92 -11.70
C ASP A 222 -4.11 13.53 -11.42
N THR A 223 -4.88 12.99 -12.37
CA THR A 223 -5.40 11.62 -12.34
C THR A 223 -4.27 10.60 -12.31
N PRO A 224 -4.47 9.35 -11.84
CA PRO A 224 -3.43 8.31 -11.89
C PRO A 224 -2.85 8.11 -13.30
N GLN A 225 -3.69 8.26 -14.34
CA GLN A 225 -3.26 8.23 -15.74
C GLN A 225 -2.35 9.42 -16.09
N GLN A 226 -2.69 10.63 -15.63
CA GLN A 226 -1.86 11.83 -15.82
C GLN A 226 -0.54 11.72 -15.05
N GLN A 227 -0.55 11.16 -13.84
CA GLN A 227 0.66 10.95 -13.06
C GLN A 227 1.58 9.89 -13.69
N GLN A 228 1.03 8.76 -14.10
CA GLN A 228 1.77 7.73 -14.82
C GLN A 228 2.41 8.30 -16.09
N MET A 229 1.64 9.08 -16.88
CA MET A 229 2.14 9.77 -18.06
C MET A 229 3.24 10.78 -17.72
N LYS A 230 3.07 11.57 -16.65
CA LYS A 230 4.05 12.56 -16.20
C LYS A 230 5.39 11.94 -15.84
N TYR A 231 5.37 10.86 -15.05
CA TYR A 231 6.58 10.11 -14.72
C TYR A 231 7.22 9.47 -15.95
N TYR A 232 6.42 8.89 -16.85
CA TYR A 232 6.92 8.31 -18.09
C TYR A 232 7.60 9.35 -18.99
N VAL A 233 6.96 10.49 -19.22
CA VAL A 233 7.48 11.57 -20.07
C VAL A 233 8.76 12.15 -19.48
N ALA A 234 8.79 12.41 -18.17
CA ALA A 234 9.99 12.87 -17.48
C ALA A 234 11.14 11.86 -17.60
N ALA A 235 10.86 10.58 -17.34
CA ALA A 235 11.84 9.51 -17.47
C ALA A 235 12.41 9.42 -18.90
N ARG A 236 11.54 9.44 -19.92
CA ARG A 236 11.95 9.34 -21.32
C ARG A 236 12.82 10.52 -21.74
N ARG A 237 12.44 11.75 -21.35
CA ARG A 237 13.20 12.97 -21.65
C ARG A 237 14.60 12.92 -21.02
N ASP A 238 14.69 12.53 -19.76
CA ASP A 238 15.93 12.59 -19.00
C ASP A 238 16.87 11.43 -19.37
N ILE A 239 16.34 10.21 -19.61
CA ILE A 239 17.09 9.08 -20.15
C ILE A 239 17.66 9.41 -21.54
N ASN A 240 16.85 9.96 -22.45
CA ASN A 240 17.30 10.29 -23.81
C ASN A 240 18.30 11.44 -23.86
N SER A 241 18.23 12.38 -22.90
CA SER A 241 19.18 13.49 -22.79
C SER A 241 20.40 13.19 -21.93
N GLY A 242 20.49 11.99 -21.34
CA GLY A 242 21.60 11.57 -20.48
C GLY A 242 21.72 12.34 -19.16
N ARG A 243 20.72 13.15 -18.79
CA ARG A 243 20.71 13.95 -17.56
C ARG A 243 19.92 13.25 -16.47
N ASN A 244 20.27 13.49 -15.21
CA ASN A 244 19.55 13.00 -14.03
C ASN A 244 19.21 11.49 -14.12
N GLN A 245 20.13 10.68 -14.68
CA GLN A 245 19.86 9.30 -15.09
C GLN A 245 19.24 8.45 -13.97
N VAL A 246 19.71 8.60 -12.73
CA VAL A 246 19.16 7.88 -11.57
C VAL A 246 17.72 8.28 -11.29
N GLU A 247 17.39 9.58 -11.33
CA GLU A 247 16.03 10.07 -11.13
C GLU A 247 15.11 9.66 -12.28
N ALA A 248 15.62 9.73 -13.51
CA ALA A 248 14.90 9.29 -14.69
C ALA A 248 14.53 7.80 -14.59
N CYS A 249 15.45 6.97 -14.10
CA CYS A 249 15.19 5.56 -13.82
C CYS A 249 14.20 5.33 -12.68
N ASN A 250 14.29 6.12 -11.60
CA ASN A 250 13.28 6.10 -10.54
C ASN A 250 11.89 6.44 -11.09
N ASN A 251 11.79 7.43 -11.99
CA ASN A 251 10.54 7.84 -12.62
C ASN A 251 10.01 6.77 -13.60
N ALA A 252 10.88 6.13 -14.39
CA ALA A 252 10.49 4.99 -15.24
C ALA A 252 9.90 3.85 -14.40
N GLN A 253 10.55 3.52 -13.28
CA GLN A 253 10.08 2.51 -12.35
C GLN A 253 8.74 2.90 -11.70
N ARG A 254 8.58 4.16 -11.28
CA ARG A 254 7.31 4.67 -10.73
C ARG A 254 6.19 4.55 -11.75
N ALA A 255 6.39 5.01 -12.99
CA ALA A 255 5.41 4.92 -14.06
C ALA A 255 5.02 3.46 -14.36
N TYR A 256 5.99 2.55 -14.37
CA TYR A 256 5.73 1.11 -14.53
C TYR A 256 4.92 0.53 -13.37
N ASN A 257 5.22 0.95 -12.12
CA ASN A 257 4.56 0.44 -10.92
C ASN A 257 3.07 0.83 -10.81
N TYR A 258 2.59 1.86 -11.53
CA TYR A 258 1.15 2.17 -11.62
C TYR A 258 0.34 1.06 -12.31
N GLY A 259 1.01 0.14 -13.01
CA GLY A 259 0.32 -0.95 -13.71
C GLY A 259 -0.45 -0.45 -14.94
N ARG A 260 -1.27 -1.34 -15.51
CA ARG A 260 -2.09 -1.02 -16.67
C ARG A 260 -3.38 -0.32 -16.23
N LEU A 261 -3.47 0.98 -16.47
CA LEU A 261 -4.67 1.78 -16.16
C LEU A 261 -5.68 1.77 -17.34
N PRO A 262 -7.00 1.63 -17.08
CA PRO A 262 -8.04 1.65 -18.12
C PRO A 262 -8.26 3.07 -18.67
N GLY A 263 -8.70 3.16 -19.93
CA GLY A 263 -9.22 4.40 -20.52
C GLY A 263 -8.18 5.36 -21.12
N SER A 264 -6.99 4.88 -21.46
CA SER A 264 -6.00 5.72 -22.14
C SER A 264 -5.22 4.90 -23.15
N ALA A 265 -4.49 5.59 -24.02
CA ALA A 265 -3.34 5.04 -24.73
C ALA A 265 -2.26 4.41 -23.80
N ALA A 266 -2.53 4.20 -22.51
CA ALA A 266 -1.63 3.67 -21.48
C ALA A 266 -1.38 2.16 -21.53
N SER A 267 -1.92 1.40 -22.49
CA SER A 267 -1.29 0.12 -22.80
C SER A 267 0.17 0.35 -23.25
N ASN A 268 0.42 1.45 -23.98
CA ASN A 268 1.77 1.87 -24.34
C ASN A 268 2.51 2.48 -23.15
N VAL A 269 1.91 3.38 -22.36
CA VAL A 269 2.64 4.04 -21.26
C VAL A 269 3.16 3.03 -20.24
N TYR A 270 2.34 2.07 -19.82
CA TYR A 270 2.78 1.00 -18.92
C TYR A 270 3.92 0.17 -19.57
N ALA A 271 3.74 -0.28 -20.81
CA ALA A 271 4.71 -1.12 -21.49
C ALA A 271 6.04 -0.39 -21.78
N GLU A 272 5.97 0.84 -22.27
CA GLU A 272 7.11 1.71 -22.56
C GLU A 272 7.85 2.12 -21.27
N SER A 273 7.13 2.39 -20.19
CA SER A 273 7.74 2.62 -18.87
C SER A 273 8.50 1.38 -18.39
N GLY A 274 7.94 0.19 -18.62
CA GLY A 274 8.62 -1.07 -18.32
C GLY A 274 9.87 -1.28 -19.18
N MET A 275 9.84 -0.90 -20.46
CA MET A 275 11.02 -0.90 -21.34
C MET A 275 12.12 0.04 -20.83
N LEU A 276 11.75 1.26 -20.41
CA LEU A 276 12.69 2.22 -19.82
C LEU A 276 13.27 1.70 -18.51
N ALA A 277 12.44 1.11 -17.63
CA ALA A 277 12.89 0.52 -16.38
C ALA A 277 13.87 -0.65 -16.62
N ALA A 278 13.59 -1.52 -17.60
CA ALA A 278 14.50 -2.59 -17.99
C ALA A 278 15.84 -2.05 -18.52
N ARG A 279 15.81 -1.01 -19.37
CA ARG A 279 17.04 -0.33 -19.85
C ARG A 279 17.84 0.30 -18.71
N CYS A 280 17.17 0.89 -17.74
CA CYS A 280 17.82 1.44 -16.55
C CYS A 280 18.54 0.35 -15.74
N LEU A 281 17.91 -0.80 -15.56
CA LEU A 281 18.49 -1.94 -14.85
C LEU A 281 19.69 -2.54 -15.60
N THR A 282 19.71 -2.51 -16.94
CA THR A 282 20.82 -3.12 -17.70
C THR A 282 21.89 -2.14 -18.17
N GLY A 283 21.56 -0.85 -18.33
CA GLY A 283 22.38 0.12 -19.06
C GLY A 283 22.82 1.34 -18.25
N ILE A 284 22.33 1.53 -17.02
CA ILE A 284 22.70 2.68 -16.17
C ILE A 284 23.34 2.15 -14.89
N PRO A 285 24.69 2.12 -14.78
CA PRO A 285 25.41 1.51 -13.66
C PRO A 285 25.05 2.08 -12.28
N SER A 286 24.84 3.40 -12.20
CA SER A 286 24.46 4.11 -10.97
C SER A 286 23.07 3.74 -10.45
N TYR A 287 22.19 3.25 -11.33
CA TYR A 287 20.88 2.76 -10.96
C TYR A 287 20.90 1.24 -10.72
N SER A 288 21.57 0.48 -11.58
CA SER A 288 21.60 -0.99 -11.52
C SER A 288 22.35 -1.52 -10.30
N SER A 289 23.40 -0.82 -9.83
CA SER A 289 24.18 -1.19 -8.63
C SER A 289 23.36 -1.22 -7.34
N ARG A 290 22.18 -0.59 -7.34
CA ARG A 290 21.24 -0.58 -6.21
C ARG A 290 20.49 -1.90 -6.06
N PHE A 291 20.61 -2.80 -7.03
CA PHE A 291 19.93 -4.09 -7.07
C PHE A 291 20.95 -5.21 -7.02
N SER A 292 20.66 -6.27 -6.26
CA SER A 292 21.54 -7.45 -6.17
C SER A 292 21.58 -8.27 -7.46
N ASN A 293 20.50 -8.24 -8.25
CA ASN A 293 20.44 -8.91 -9.55
C ASN A 293 19.61 -8.09 -10.56
N PRO A 294 20.17 -6.97 -11.07
CA PRO A 294 19.46 -6.07 -11.95
C PRO A 294 19.14 -6.71 -13.30
N LYS A 295 20.01 -7.59 -13.83
CA LYS A 295 19.78 -8.33 -15.08
C LYS A 295 18.56 -9.25 -14.98
N ALA A 296 18.43 -10.03 -13.90
CA ALA A 296 17.27 -10.89 -13.70
C ALA A 296 15.98 -10.11 -13.47
N GLN A 297 16.06 -8.93 -12.85
CA GLN A 297 14.90 -8.05 -12.68
C GLN A 297 14.45 -7.46 -14.02
N ALA A 298 15.38 -7.02 -14.85
CA ALA A 298 15.09 -6.58 -16.22
C ALA A 298 14.46 -7.70 -17.05
N GLN A 299 15.00 -8.92 -16.98
CA GLN A 299 14.43 -10.09 -17.67
C GLN A 299 12.97 -10.35 -17.26
N ARG A 300 12.64 -10.27 -15.97
CA ARG A 300 11.26 -10.47 -15.48
C ARG A 300 10.30 -9.42 -16.06
N ILE A 301 10.70 -8.15 -16.05
CA ILE A 301 9.90 -7.06 -16.65
C ILE A 301 9.68 -7.34 -18.13
N LEU A 302 10.76 -7.62 -18.86
CA LEU A 302 10.68 -7.84 -20.31
C LEU A 302 9.89 -9.11 -20.67
N GLN A 303 9.95 -10.18 -19.86
CA GLN A 303 9.17 -11.40 -20.05
C GLN A 303 7.67 -11.12 -19.90
N ASN A 304 7.27 -10.36 -18.88
CA ASN A 304 5.89 -9.92 -18.70
C ASN A 304 5.42 -9.09 -19.91
N LEU A 305 6.24 -8.14 -20.37
CA LEU A 305 5.90 -7.32 -21.54
C LEU A 305 5.84 -8.12 -22.84
N ALA A 306 6.77 -9.05 -23.05
CA ALA A 306 6.81 -9.89 -24.25
C ALA A 306 5.66 -10.90 -24.30
N GLY A 307 5.31 -11.50 -23.16
CA GLY A 307 4.27 -12.53 -23.04
C GLY A 307 2.87 -11.97 -22.92
N ASN A 308 2.65 -11.07 -21.96
CA ASN A 308 1.31 -10.59 -21.62
C ASN A 308 0.88 -9.36 -22.45
N HIS A 309 1.85 -8.61 -22.99
CA HIS A 309 1.59 -7.39 -23.77
C HIS A 309 2.08 -7.49 -25.22
N ASN A 310 2.59 -8.65 -25.64
CA ASN A 310 3.10 -8.90 -26.99
C ASN A 310 4.12 -7.84 -27.48
N HIS A 311 4.86 -7.22 -26.56
CA HIS A 311 5.68 -6.04 -26.87
C HIS A 311 6.93 -6.42 -27.69
N ALA A 312 7.01 -5.94 -28.93
CA ALA A 312 8.08 -6.30 -29.87
C ALA A 312 9.49 -5.92 -29.37
N GLY A 313 9.63 -4.70 -28.83
CA GLY A 313 10.89 -4.23 -28.26
C GLY A 313 11.36 -5.07 -27.06
N ALA A 314 10.40 -5.63 -26.29
CA ALA A 314 10.74 -6.45 -25.13
C ALA A 314 11.25 -7.83 -25.57
N LYS A 315 10.62 -8.42 -26.59
CA LYS A 315 11.10 -9.66 -27.23
C LYS A 315 12.51 -9.50 -27.80
N HIS A 316 12.79 -8.38 -28.45
CA HIS A 316 14.11 -8.10 -29.00
C HIS A 316 15.15 -7.95 -27.90
N MET A 317 14.88 -7.13 -26.88
CA MET A 317 15.80 -6.90 -25.77
C MET A 317 16.06 -8.20 -24.98
N LEU A 318 15.06 -9.05 -24.77
CA LEU A 318 15.26 -10.37 -24.17
C LEU A 318 16.21 -11.26 -24.96
N LYS A 319 16.12 -11.25 -26.29
CA LYS A 319 17.03 -12.01 -27.15
C LYS A 319 18.48 -11.51 -27.02
N GLN A 320 18.67 -10.20 -26.87
CA GLN A 320 19.99 -9.59 -26.68
C GLN A 320 20.60 -9.84 -25.29
N MET A 321 19.79 -10.28 -24.32
CA MET A 321 20.23 -10.52 -22.95
C MET A 321 20.59 -11.99 -22.66
N LYS A 322 20.30 -12.89 -23.60
CA LYS A 322 20.76 -14.29 -23.59
C LYS A 322 22.22 -14.33 -24.00
#